data_AF-A0A371KDW1-F1
#
_entry.id   AF-A0A371KDW1-F1
#
_cell.length_a   1.000
_cell.length_b   1.000
_cell.length_c   1.000
_cell.angle_alpha   90.00
_cell.angle_beta   90.00
_cell.angle_gamma   90.00
#
_symmetry.space_group_name_H-M   'P 1'
#
loop_
_entity.id
_entity.type
_entity.pdbx_description
1 polymer ?
#
loop_
_entity_poly.entity_id
_entity_poly.type
_entity_poly.pdbx_seq_one_letter_code
_entity_poly.pdbx_strand_id
1 'polypeptide(L)'
;FERRGAQPRPSRVVVGHLVGAVVGFLSYALVASGVTLTASPPPVSVDGLRLVTSGVVSVAATSWGMVKTDAVHPPACATTLIVSLGLLSTAVDVGIIVVSVVALVAVHRGVESAAGGVNVR
;
A
#
# COMPACT_ATOMS: atom_id res chain seq x y z
N PHE A 1 -20.72 -13.93 4.01
CA PHE A 1 -19.98 -13.83 2.73
C PHE A 1 -18.50 -14.12 2.94
N GLU A 2 -18.13 -15.29 3.44
CA GLU A 2 -16.73 -15.73 3.37
C GLU A 2 -16.51 -16.40 2.01
N ARG A 3 -15.91 -15.67 1.07
CA ARG A 3 -15.13 -16.35 0.04
C ARG A 3 -13.92 -16.95 0.77
N ARG A 4 -13.82 -18.28 0.84
CA ARG A 4 -12.52 -18.94 0.99
C ARG A 4 -11.64 -18.37 -0.13
N GLY A 5 -10.74 -17.45 0.23
CA GLY A 5 -9.87 -16.81 -0.73
C GLY A 5 -8.96 -17.87 -1.32
N ALA A 6 -9.04 -18.09 -2.64
CA ALA A 6 -7.91 -18.66 -3.34
C ALA A 6 -6.67 -17.85 -2.93
N GLN A 7 -5.55 -18.53 -2.63
CA GLN A 7 -4.30 -17.87 -2.27
C GLN A 7 -4.04 -16.72 -3.25
N PRO A 8 -3.88 -15.47 -2.75
CA PRO A 8 -3.71 -14.33 -3.64
C PRO A 8 -2.49 -14.58 -4.52
N ARG A 9 -2.67 -14.44 -5.84
CA ARG A 9 -1.54 -14.47 -6.78
C ARG A 9 -0.52 -13.43 -6.31
N PRO A 10 0.79 -13.74 -6.20
CA PRO A 10 1.73 -12.79 -5.63
C PRO A 10 1.91 -11.54 -6.47
N SER A 11 1.65 -11.65 -7.78
CA SER A 11 1.56 -10.49 -8.65
C SER A 11 0.50 -9.49 -8.16
N ARG A 12 -0.63 -9.94 -7.60
CA ARG A 12 -1.65 -9.04 -7.02
C ARG A 12 -1.15 -8.33 -5.77
N VAL A 13 -0.34 -9.01 -4.95
CA VAL A 13 0.28 -8.41 -3.75
C VAL A 13 1.25 -7.30 -4.19
N VAL A 14 2.20 -7.61 -5.08
CA VAL A 14 3.20 -6.64 -5.57
C VAL A 14 2.53 -5.47 -6.27
N VAL A 15 1.64 -5.73 -7.24
CA VAL A 15 0.97 -4.66 -8.01
C VAL A 15 0.05 -3.83 -7.11
N GLY A 16 -0.68 -4.46 -6.18
CA GLY A 16 -1.54 -3.74 -5.24
C GLY A 16 -0.75 -2.74 -4.39
N HIS A 17 0.36 -3.18 -3.77
CA HIS A 17 1.22 -2.29 -2.98
C HIS A 17 1.94 -1.25 -3.84
N LEU A 18 2.36 -1.58 -5.06
CA LEU A 18 2.94 -0.60 -5.99
C LEU A 18 1.93 0.50 -6.33
N VAL A 19 0.69 0.14 -6.67
CA VAL A 19 -0.38 1.11 -6.92
C VAL A 19 -0.64 1.96 -5.68
N GLY A 20 -0.78 1.33 -4.51
CA GLY A 20 -1.03 2.05 -3.26
C GLY A 20 0.09 3.03 -2.88
N ALA A 21 1.36 2.61 -3.01
CA ALA A 21 2.50 3.47 -2.71
C ALA A 21 2.61 4.65 -3.67
N VAL A 22 2.44 4.42 -4.98
CA VAL A 22 2.50 5.48 -6.00
C VAL A 22 1.34 6.47 -5.84
N VAL A 23 0.11 5.97 -5.70
CA VAL A 23 -1.08 6.82 -5.54
C VAL A 23 -1.01 7.60 -4.22
N GLY A 24 -0.59 6.95 -3.13
CA GLY A 24 -0.38 7.61 -1.84
C GLY A 24 0.67 8.73 -1.93
N PHE A 25 1.80 8.46 -2.60
CA PHE A 25 2.89 9.43 -2.79
C PHE A 25 2.44 10.63 -3.62
N LEU A 26 1.76 10.40 -4.74
CA LEU A 26 1.25 11.48 -5.59
C LEU A 26 0.23 12.35 -4.85
N SER A 27 -0.70 11.73 -4.11
CA SER A 27 -1.68 12.48 -3.30
C SER A 27 -0.99 13.33 -2.23
N TYR A 28 -0.02 12.75 -1.52
CA TYR A 28 0.77 13.48 -0.53
C TYR A 28 1.50 14.68 -1.14
N ALA A 29 2.25 14.45 -2.22
CA ALA A 29 3.06 15.46 -2.87
C ALA A 29 2.22 16.64 -3.37
N LEU A 30 1.01 16.37 -3.88
CA LEU A 30 0.11 17.38 -4.43
C LEU A 30 -0.71 18.12 -3.36
N VAL A 31 -1.07 17.47 -2.25
CA VAL A 31 -2.06 18.01 -1.30
C VAL A 31 -1.46 18.33 0.07
N ALA A 32 -0.62 17.45 0.61
CA ALA A 32 -0.21 17.46 2.02
C ALA A 32 1.31 17.60 2.23
N SER A 33 2.06 17.98 1.19
CA SER A 33 3.51 18.16 1.26
C SER A 33 3.93 19.08 2.42
N GLY A 34 4.94 18.62 3.18
CA GLY A 34 5.45 19.31 4.36
C GLY A 34 4.66 19.09 5.65
N VAL A 35 3.52 18.39 5.60
CA VAL A 35 2.72 18.00 6.78
C VAL A 35 2.89 16.51 7.01
N THR A 36 2.97 16.06 8.25
CA THR A 36 3.08 14.62 8.57
C THR A 36 2.21 14.28 9.78
N LEU A 37 1.50 13.15 9.73
CA LEU A 37 0.67 12.68 10.84
C LEU A 37 1.49 11.93 11.92
N THR A 38 2.47 12.60 12.51
CA THR A 38 3.22 12.09 13.70
C THR A 38 2.59 12.50 15.02
N ALA A 39 1.75 13.52 15.00
CA ALA A 39 0.92 13.96 16.12
C ALA A 39 -0.48 14.31 15.61
N SER A 40 -1.47 14.34 16.51
CA SER A 40 -2.81 14.80 16.15
C SER A 40 -2.77 16.28 15.78
N PRO A 41 -3.25 16.68 14.59
CA PRO A 41 -3.43 18.08 14.25
C PRO A 41 -4.41 18.74 15.21
N PRO A 42 -4.29 20.06 15.47
CA PRO A 42 -5.30 20.79 16.21
C PRO A 42 -6.68 20.66 15.55
N PRO A 43 -7.78 20.71 16.34
CA PRO A 43 -9.13 20.73 15.80
C PRO A 43 -9.29 21.86 14.77
N VAL A 44 -9.96 21.57 13.65
CA VAL A 44 -10.29 22.55 12.60
C VAL A 44 -9.06 23.24 11.99
N SER A 45 -7.93 22.52 11.91
CA SER A 45 -6.69 23.02 11.28
C SER A 45 -6.64 22.76 9.77
N VAL A 46 -5.97 23.67 9.04
CA VAL A 46 -5.71 23.52 7.61
C VAL A 46 -4.85 22.29 7.33
N ASP A 47 -3.85 22.03 8.15
CA ASP A 47 -2.98 20.84 8.02
C ASP A 47 -3.75 19.54 8.21
N GLY A 48 -4.67 19.50 9.19
CA GLY A 48 -5.58 18.37 9.36
C GLY A 48 -6.47 18.16 8.12
N LEU A 49 -7.01 19.23 7.55
CA LEU A 49 -7.80 19.16 6.31
C LEU A 49 -6.97 18.63 5.14
N ARG A 50 -5.73 19.12 4.96
CA ARG A 50 -4.81 18.64 3.91
C ARG A 50 -4.52 17.15 4.03
N LEU A 51 -4.24 16.66 5.24
CA LEU A 51 -4.00 15.23 5.51
C LEU A 51 -5.24 14.38 5.22
N VAL A 52 -6.42 14.81 5.67
CA VAL A 52 -7.68 14.08 5.41
C VAL A 52 -7.97 14.05 3.91
N THR A 53 -7.84 15.17 3.20
CA THR A 53 -8.04 15.22 1.76
C THR A 53 -7.05 14.29 1.04
N SER A 54 -5.76 14.33 1.41
CA SER A 54 -4.74 13.44 0.84
C SER A 54 -5.09 11.96 1.07
N GLY A 55 -5.49 11.60 2.29
CA GLY A 55 -5.89 10.23 2.67
C GLY A 55 -7.12 9.74 1.91
N VAL A 56 -8.19 10.53 1.88
CA VAL A 56 -9.45 10.15 1.21
C VAL A 56 -9.27 9.99 -0.30
N VAL A 57 -8.63 10.98 -0.95
CA VAL A 57 -8.39 10.94 -2.40
C VAL A 57 -7.50 9.76 -2.78
N SER A 58 -6.41 9.53 -2.02
CA SER A 58 -5.49 8.43 -2.31
C SER A 58 -6.12 7.06 -2.15
N VAL A 59 -6.92 6.82 -1.11
CA VAL A 59 -7.58 5.52 -0.88
C VAL A 59 -8.62 5.23 -1.97
N ALA A 60 -9.41 6.23 -2.35
CA ALA A 60 -10.37 6.08 -3.45
C ALA A 60 -9.68 5.76 -4.78
N ALA A 61 -8.64 6.53 -5.12
CA ALA A 61 -7.85 6.33 -6.33
C ALA A 61 -7.10 4.97 -6.33
N THR A 62 -6.59 4.52 -5.19
CA THR A 62 -5.94 3.21 -5.05
C THR A 62 -6.93 2.09 -5.23
N SER A 63 -8.09 2.18 -4.59
CA SER A 63 -9.14 1.17 -4.72
C SER A 63 -9.57 1.01 -6.17
N TRP A 64 -9.77 2.13 -6.86
CA TRP A 64 -10.05 2.14 -8.30
C TRP A 64 -8.88 1.57 -9.13
N GLY A 65 -7.65 1.97 -8.83
CA GLY A 65 -6.44 1.50 -9.50
C GLY A 65 -6.29 -0.01 -9.40
N MET A 66 -6.47 -0.58 -8.21
CA MET A 66 -6.40 -2.03 -7.99
C MET A 66 -7.49 -2.79 -8.75
N VAL A 67 -8.71 -2.27 -8.85
CA VAL A 67 -9.77 -2.85 -9.68
C VAL A 67 -9.35 -2.82 -11.15
N LYS A 68 -8.83 -1.69 -11.63
CA LYS A 68 -8.40 -1.51 -13.02
C LYS A 68 -7.23 -2.42 -13.39
N THR A 69 -6.33 -2.74 -12.46
CA THR A 69 -5.17 -3.61 -12.69
C THR A 69 -5.42 -5.07 -12.31
N ASP A 70 -6.64 -5.47 -11.95
CA ASP A 70 -6.97 -6.79 -11.38
C ASP A 70 -6.05 -7.21 -10.21
N ALA A 71 -5.62 -6.24 -9.42
CA ALA A 71 -4.67 -6.38 -8.33
C ALA A 71 -5.30 -6.05 -6.97
N VAL A 72 -6.58 -6.39 -6.78
CA VAL A 72 -7.27 -6.17 -5.50
C VAL A 72 -6.54 -6.94 -4.39
N HIS A 73 -5.86 -6.17 -3.56
CA HIS A 73 -5.17 -6.62 -2.36
C HIS A 73 -5.51 -5.62 -1.25
N PRO A 74 -6.57 -5.87 -0.46
CA PRO A 74 -7.06 -4.92 0.54
C PRO A 74 -5.98 -4.35 1.49
N PRO A 75 -4.93 -5.10 1.89
CA PRO A 75 -3.83 -4.54 2.68
C PRO A 75 -3.07 -3.38 2.03
N ALA A 76 -3.09 -3.23 0.70
CA ALA A 76 -2.44 -2.12 0.01
C ALA A 76 -3.08 -0.74 0.30
N CYS A 77 -4.33 -0.69 0.74
CA CYS A 77 -4.96 0.55 1.20
C CYS A 77 -4.27 1.10 2.47
N ALA A 78 -3.72 0.23 3.32
CA ALA A 78 -2.93 0.67 4.48
C ALA A 78 -1.60 1.31 4.05
N THR A 79 -0.89 0.70 3.09
CA THR A 79 0.31 1.31 2.48
C THR A 79 0.00 2.68 1.90
N THR A 80 -1.14 2.79 1.20
CA THR A 80 -1.61 4.06 0.65
C THR A 80 -1.74 5.13 1.72
N LEU A 81 -2.38 4.82 2.86
CA LEU A 81 -2.53 5.75 3.98
C LEU A 81 -1.20 6.12 4.62
N ILE A 82 -0.31 5.15 4.84
CA ILE A 82 1.02 5.42 5.42
C ILE A 82 1.77 6.46 4.58
N VAL A 83 1.77 6.28 3.26
CA VAL A 83 2.44 7.20 2.34
C VAL A 83 1.68 8.52 2.21
N SER A 84 0.35 8.50 2.08
CA SER A 84 -0.47 9.70 1.84
C SER A 84 -0.60 10.63 3.06
N LEU A 85 -0.31 10.11 4.27
CA LEU A 85 -0.26 10.88 5.52
C LEU A 85 1.16 11.36 5.87
N GLY A 86 2.13 11.15 4.99
CA GLY A 86 3.48 11.69 5.11
C GLY A 86 4.47 10.85 5.90
N LEU A 87 4.12 9.63 6.32
CA LEU A 87 4.98 8.83 7.19
C LEU A 87 6.16 8.19 6.44
N LEU A 88 5.95 7.82 5.18
CA LEU A 88 6.94 7.21 4.27
C LEU A 88 6.74 7.77 2.86
N SER A 89 6.88 9.09 2.74
CA SER A 89 6.44 9.85 1.56
C SER A 89 7.57 10.47 0.75
N THR A 90 8.82 10.00 0.92
CA THR A 90 9.90 10.31 -0.03
C THR A 90 9.94 9.28 -1.17
N ALA A 91 10.52 9.65 -2.31
CA ALA A 91 10.69 8.72 -3.44
C ALA A 91 11.54 7.48 -3.04
N VAL A 92 12.50 7.67 -2.14
CA VAL A 92 13.33 6.59 -1.60
C VAL A 92 12.50 5.66 -0.72
N ASP A 93 11.67 6.18 0.18
CA ASP A 93 10.79 5.36 1.03
C ASP A 93 9.82 4.52 0.20
N VAL A 94 9.22 5.12 -0.83
CA VAL A 94 8.33 4.42 -1.77
C VAL A 94 9.08 3.28 -2.49
N GLY A 95 10.31 3.54 -2.93
CA GLY A 95 11.18 2.51 -3.51
C GLY A 95 11.46 1.36 -2.53
N ILE A 96 11.79 1.70 -1.28
CA ILE A 96 12.04 0.72 -0.21
C ILE A 96 10.80 -0.13 0.05
N ILE A 97 9.60 0.46 0.11
CA ILE A 97 8.34 -0.27 0.27
C ILE A 97 8.18 -1.31 -0.83
N VAL A 98 8.32 -0.91 -2.09
CA VAL A 98 8.12 -1.80 -3.24
C VAL A 98 9.14 -2.94 -3.24
N VAL A 99 10.42 -2.63 -3.04
CA VAL A 99 11.50 -3.63 -2.96
C VAL A 99 11.26 -4.60 -1.80
N SER A 100 10.83 -4.10 -0.64
CA SER A 100 10.51 -4.93 0.53
C SER A 100 9.36 -5.89 0.25
N VAL A 101 8.28 -5.41 -0.39
CA VAL A 101 7.15 -6.26 -0.77
C VAL A 101 7.58 -7.35 -1.76
N VAL A 102 8.40 -7.02 -2.75
CA VAL A 102 8.95 -7.99 -3.70
C VAL A 102 9.81 -9.03 -2.97
N ALA A 103 10.68 -8.61 -2.06
CA ALA A 103 11.52 -9.50 -1.26
C ALA A 103 10.67 -10.45 -0.39
N LEU A 104 9.66 -9.93 0.30
CA LEU A 104 8.75 -10.74 1.11
C LEU A 104 7.97 -11.77 0.28
N VAL A 105 7.50 -11.37 -0.91
CA VAL A 105 6.84 -12.28 -1.86
C VAL A 105 7.81 -13.37 -2.35
N ALA A 106 9.07 -13.02 -2.62
CA ALA A 106 10.09 -13.98 -3.02
C ALA A 106 10.40 -14.99 -1.90
N VAL A 107 10.53 -14.53 -0.65
CA VAL A 107 10.72 -15.39 0.52
C VAL A 107 9.53 -16.33 0.70
N HIS A 108 8.30 -15.82 0.63
CA HIS A 108 7.09 -16.63 0.73
C HIS A 108 7.07 -17.74 -0.33
N ARG A 109 7.41 -17.41 -1.57
CA ARG A 109 7.51 -18.37 -2.68
C ARG A 109 8.60 -19.43 -2.47
N GLY A 110 9.74 -19.03 -1.92
CA GLY A 110 10.81 -19.96 -1.54
C GLY A 110 10.34 -20.96 -0.48
N VAL A 111 9.63 -20.47 0.54
CA VAL A 111 9.07 -21.32 1.61
C VAL A 111 8.00 -22.27 1.08
N GLU A 112 7.07 -21.80 0.23
CA GLU A 112 6.07 -22.65 -0.42
C GLU A 112 6.74 -23.77 -1.24
N SER A 113 7.81 -23.45 -1.97
CA SER A 113 8.54 -24.41 -2.80
C SER A 113 9.27 -25.45 -1.96
N ALA A 114 9.89 -25.03 -0.85
CA ALA A 114 10.56 -25.94 0.08
C ALA A 114 9.56 -26.86 0.80
N ALA A 115 8.41 -26.33 1.24
CA ALA A 115 7.37 -27.10 1.91
C ALA A 115 6.62 -28.05 0.95
N GLY A 116 6.40 -27.65 -0.31
CA GLY A 116 5.84 -28.51 -1.35
C GLY A 116 6.74 -29.71 -1.70
N GLY A 117 8.06 -29.56 -1.56
CA GLY A 117 9.02 -30.65 -1.70
C GLY A 117 9.06 -31.65 -0.52
N VAL A 118 8.45 -31.31 0.62
CA VAL A 118 8.41 -32.17 1.82
C VAL A 118 7.19 -33.09 1.82
N ASN A 119 6.13 -32.80 1.05
CA ASN A 119 4.87 -33.56 1.05
C ASN A 119 4.69 -34.51 -0.16
N VAL A 120 5.76 -35.17 -0.61
CA VAL A 120 5.70 -36.24 -1.63
C VAL A 120 6.62 -37.42 -1.28
N ARG A 121 6.73 -37.79 0.01
CA ARG A 121 7.39 -39.03 0.42
C ARG A 121 6.52 -39.80 1.40
#